data_AF-A0A845DZB5-F1
#
_entry.id   AF-A0A845DZB5-F1
#
_cell.length_a   1.000
_cell.length_b   1.000
_cell.length_c   1.000
_cell.angle_alpha   90.00
_cell.angle_beta   90.00
_cell.angle_gamma   90.00
#
_symmetry.space_group_name_H-M   'P 1'
#
loop_
_entity.id
_entity.type
_entity.pdbx_description
1 polymer ?
#
loop_
_entity_poly.entity_id
_entity_poly.type
_entity_poly.pdbx_seq_one_letter_code
_entity_poly.pdbx_strand_id
1 'polypeptide(L)'
;MDRESGADAMPLLSEWRNWSGHQSALPCRLEQPGDPESLHEAVAEARRLRVVGAGHSFTPLVPTDGTLINLDCMAGVHEVDVRARTAWVGGGSRLRDLSPAFH
;
A
#
# COMPACT_ATOMS: atom_id res chain seq x y z
N MET A 1 31.49 17.51 -28.65
CA MET A 1 30.34 16.59 -28.82
C MET A 1 30.47 15.60 -27.69
N ASP A 2 30.17 16.10 -26.51
CA ASP A 2 30.52 15.46 -25.25
C ASP A 2 29.20 15.00 -24.65
N ARG A 3 29.07 13.68 -24.53
CA ARG A 3 27.86 13.02 -24.07
C ARG A 3 27.69 13.34 -22.59
N GLU A 4 26.67 14.13 -22.25
CA GLU A 4 26.13 14.15 -20.90
C GLU A 4 25.49 12.79 -20.64
N SER A 5 26.16 12.00 -19.79
CA SER A 5 25.60 10.80 -19.18
C SER A 5 24.50 11.25 -18.23
N GLY A 6 23.24 11.15 -18.66
CA GLY A 6 22.09 11.27 -17.79
C GLY A 6 22.17 10.19 -16.73
N ALA A 7 22.57 10.57 -15.51
CA ALA A 7 22.30 9.75 -14.34
C ALA A 7 20.78 9.64 -14.24
N ASP A 8 20.27 8.46 -14.55
CA ASP A 8 18.89 8.07 -14.32
C ASP A 8 18.59 8.38 -12.85
N ALA A 9 17.80 9.42 -12.61
CA ALA A 9 17.51 9.90 -11.28
C ALA A 9 16.68 8.82 -10.59
N MET A 10 17.34 7.92 -9.85
CA MET A 10 16.70 6.99 -8.94
C MET A 10 15.68 7.81 -8.13
N PRO A 11 14.38 7.48 -8.18
CA PRO A 11 13.36 8.30 -7.55
C PRO A 11 13.74 8.47 -6.08
N LEU A 12 13.79 9.72 -5.62
CA LEU A 12 14.12 10.02 -4.23
C LEU A 12 13.13 9.25 -3.35
N LEU A 13 13.63 8.24 -2.64
CA LEU A 13 12.83 7.43 -1.73
C LEU A 13 12.10 8.39 -0.78
N SER A 14 10.77 8.40 -0.88
CA SER A 14 9.94 9.31 -0.11
C SER A 14 9.75 8.74 1.29
N GLU A 15 10.02 9.57 2.30
CA GLU A 15 9.75 9.21 3.70
C GLU A 15 8.25 8.92 3.84
N TRP A 16 7.92 7.72 4.32
CA TRP A 16 6.57 7.41 4.74
C TRP A 16 6.36 7.91 6.16
N ARG A 17 5.20 8.51 6.43
CA ARG A 17 4.75 8.86 7.78
C ARG A 17 3.35 8.32 8.02
N ASN A 18 3.09 7.88 9.25
CA ASN A 18 1.74 7.54 9.67
C ASN A 18 0.88 8.82 9.79
N TRP A 19 -0.44 8.67 9.93
CA TRP A 19 -1.38 9.79 9.95
C TRP A 19 -1.05 10.86 11.02
N SER A 20 -0.55 10.44 12.18
CA SER A 20 -0.16 11.36 13.26
C SER A 20 1.23 11.98 13.08
N GLY A 21 2.04 11.47 12.15
CA GLY A 21 3.44 11.84 11.96
C GLY A 21 4.40 11.27 13.02
N HIS A 22 3.91 10.48 13.99
CA HIS A 22 4.73 9.93 15.07
C HIS A 22 5.60 8.75 14.62
N GLN A 23 5.13 7.98 13.65
CA GLN A 23 5.88 6.89 13.04
C GLN A 23 6.33 7.31 11.65
N SER A 24 7.57 7.01 11.30
CA SER A 24 8.09 7.21 9.95
C SER A 24 9.00 6.07 9.50
N ALA A 25 9.26 6.00 8.21
CA ALA A 25 10.16 5.03 7.61
C ALA A 25 10.73 5.53 6.28
N LEU A 26 11.91 5.02 5.94
CA LEU A 26 12.55 5.19 4.65
C LEU A 26 12.62 3.80 3.99
N PRO A 27 11.52 3.31 3.40
CA PRO A 27 11.53 2.03 2.73
C PRO A 27 12.45 2.09 1.51
N CYS A 28 13.14 0.99 1.19
CA CYS A 28 13.94 0.91 -0.03
C CYS A 28 13.09 0.88 -1.30
N ARG A 29 11.79 0.58 -1.17
CA ARG A 29 10.82 0.56 -2.26
C ARG A 29 9.41 0.84 -1.71
N LEU A 30 8.66 1.70 -2.38
CA LEU A 30 7.24 1.93 -2.10
C LEU A 30 6.44 1.47 -3.32
N GLU A 31 5.58 0.46 -3.12
CA GLU A 31 4.78 -0.14 -4.18
C GLU A 31 3.29 0.10 -3.94
N GLN A 32 2.54 0.33 -5.01
CA GLN A 32 1.09 0.49 -4.98
C GLN A 32 0.45 -0.34 -6.11
N PRO A 33 0.45 -1.68 -6.00
CA PRO A 33 -0.04 -2.56 -7.05
C PRO A 33 -1.51 -2.29 -7.35
N GLY A 34 -1.86 -2.37 -8.63
CA GLY A 34 -3.22 -2.14 -9.13
C GLY A 34 -4.06 -3.42 -9.25
N ASP A 35 -3.41 -4.59 -9.18
CA ASP A 35 -4.03 -5.87 -9.44
C ASP A 35 -3.28 -7.01 -8.70
N PRO A 36 -3.86 -8.23 -8.66
CA PRO A 36 -3.22 -9.36 -7.98
C PRO A 36 -1.88 -9.81 -8.57
N GLU A 37 -1.63 -9.60 -9.87
CA GLU A 37 -0.40 -10.02 -10.54
C GLU A 37 0.76 -9.11 -10.14
N SER A 38 0.58 -7.80 -10.25
CA SER A 38 1.54 -6.80 -9.76
C SER A 38 1.78 -6.90 -8.26
N LEU A 39 0.76 -7.24 -7.46
CA LEU A 39 0.94 -7.53 -6.03
C LEU A 39 1.79 -8.79 -5.81
N HIS A 40 1.55 -9.85 -6.58
CA HIS A 40 2.33 -11.09 -6.50
C HIS A 40 3.80 -10.84 -6.79
N GLU A 41 4.11 -10.11 -7.87
CA GLU A 41 5.48 -9.73 -8.24
C GLU A 41 6.15 -8.91 -7.12
N ALA A 42 5.48 -7.87 -6.62
CA ALA A 42 6.00 -7.04 -5.55
C ALA A 42 6.32 -7.83 -4.26
N VAL A 43 5.50 -8.84 -3.94
CA VAL A 43 5.72 -9.74 -2.80
C VAL A 43 6.87 -10.71 -3.07
N ALA A 44 6.94 -11.29 -4.28
CA ALA A 44 7.96 -12.26 -4.64
C ALA A 44 9.37 -11.66 -4.67
N GLU A 45 9.50 -10.40 -5.09
CA GLU A 45 10.78 -9.68 -5.15
C GLU A 45 11.25 -9.17 -3.77
N ALA A 46 10.34 -9.01 -2.80
CA ALA A 46 10.63 -8.37 -1.53
C ALA A 46 11.25 -9.33 -0.50
N ARG A 47 12.52 -9.09 -0.14
CA ARG A 47 13.19 -9.82 0.97
C ARG A 47 12.58 -9.53 2.34
N ARG A 48 12.11 -8.29 2.55
CA ARG A 48 11.41 -7.83 3.76
C ARG A 48 10.34 -6.86 3.31
N LEU A 49 9.11 -7.08 3.74
CA LEU A 49 8.00 -6.18 3.42
C LEU A 49 7.12 -5.85 4.61
N ARG A 50 6.43 -4.73 4.50
CA ARG A 50 5.28 -4.34 5.33
C ARG A 50 4.16 -3.85 4.42
N VAL A 51 2.93 -3.99 4.91
CA VAL A 51 1.74 -3.47 4.23
C VAL A 51 1.22 -2.29 5.05
N VAL A 52 0.84 -1.22 4.36
CA VAL A 52 0.22 -0.04 4.96
C VAL A 52 -1.22 0.11 4.48
N GLY A 53 -2.13 0.32 5.45
CA GLY A 53 -3.48 0.78 5.20
C GLY A 53 -3.61 2.27 5.49
N ALA A 54 -4.61 2.67 6.27
CA ALA A 54 -4.87 4.09 6.57
C ALA A 54 -3.82 4.80 7.46
N GLY A 55 -2.78 4.09 7.93
CA GLY A 55 -1.69 4.70 8.69
C GLY A 55 -2.07 5.20 10.10
N HIS A 56 -3.13 4.68 10.74
CA HIS A 56 -3.57 5.13 12.07
C HIS A 56 -2.91 4.41 13.26
N SER A 57 -2.01 3.44 13.04
CA SER A 57 -1.31 2.77 14.14
C SER A 57 -0.29 3.69 14.80
N PHE A 58 -0.31 3.75 16.13
CA PHE A 58 0.74 4.37 16.94
C PHE A 58 1.86 3.38 17.30
N THR A 59 1.57 2.08 17.31
CA THR A 59 2.59 1.03 17.46
C THR A 59 3.42 0.93 16.17
N PRO A 60 4.75 0.73 16.23
CA PRO A 60 5.64 0.66 15.06
C PRO A 60 5.51 -0.67 14.29
N LEU A 61 4.31 -0.96 13.79
CA LEU A 61 4.03 -2.16 12.98
C LEU A 61 4.48 -2.00 11.53
N VAL A 62 4.28 -0.81 10.97
CA VAL A 62 4.49 -0.49 9.56
C VAL A 62 5.93 -0.06 9.22
N PRO A 63 6.66 0.70 10.07
CA PRO A 63 8.01 1.12 9.72
C PRO A 63 8.92 -0.01 9.26
N THR A 64 9.59 0.20 8.14
CA THR A 64 10.48 -0.78 7.50
C THR A 64 11.51 -0.06 6.64
N ASP A 65 12.70 -0.65 6.53
CA ASP A 65 13.74 -0.31 5.56
C ASP A 65 13.61 -1.13 4.26
N GLY A 66 12.75 -2.15 4.25
CA GLY A 66 12.43 -2.98 3.08
C GLY A 66 11.34 -2.38 2.19
N THR A 67 10.57 -3.23 1.52
CA THR A 67 9.45 -2.83 0.67
C THR A 67 8.24 -2.44 1.52
N LEU A 68 7.64 -1.28 1.23
CA LEU A 68 6.34 -0.89 1.78
C LEU A 68 5.28 -1.00 0.68
N ILE A 69 4.22 -1.78 0.93
CA ILE A 69 3.14 -2.00 -0.04
C ILE A 69 1.87 -1.26 0.43
N ASN A 70 1.33 -0.41 -0.42
CA ASN A 70 0.02 0.23 -0.26
C ASN A 70 -1.02 -0.49 -1.16
N LEU A 71 -2.13 -0.95 -0.57
CA LEU A 71 -3.19 -1.66 -1.29
C LEU A 71 -4.36 -0.75 -1.71
N ASP A 72 -4.26 0.57 -1.62
CA ASP A 72 -5.36 1.50 -1.89
C ASP A 72 -5.94 1.35 -3.32
N CYS A 73 -5.12 0.99 -4.32
CA CYS A 73 -5.58 0.72 -5.69
C CYS A 73 -6.38 -0.60 -5.81
N MET A 74 -6.35 -1.45 -4.78
CA MET A 74 -7.10 -2.70 -4.66
C MET A 74 -8.25 -2.56 -3.64
N ALA A 75 -8.74 -1.35 -3.40
CA ALA A 75 -9.94 -1.09 -2.60
C ALA A 75 -11.22 -1.34 -3.42
N GLY A 76 -12.32 -1.63 -2.73
CA GLY A 76 -13.64 -1.73 -3.35
C GLY A 76 -14.47 -2.89 -2.81
N VAL A 77 -15.76 -2.85 -3.12
CA VAL A 77 -16.70 -3.94 -2.91
C VAL A 77 -16.71 -4.79 -4.17
N HIS A 78 -16.50 -6.10 -4.01
CA HIS A 78 -16.52 -7.03 -5.13
C HIS A 78 -17.79 -7.86 -5.17
N GLU A 79 -18.28 -8.30 -4.01
CA GLU A 79 -19.49 -9.11 -3.90
C GLU A 79 -20.24 -8.80 -2.59
N VAL A 80 -21.56 -8.82 -2.65
CA VAL A 80 -22.45 -8.70 -1.48
C VAL A 80 -23.51 -9.79 -1.57
N ASP A 81 -23.55 -10.68 -0.58
CA ASP A 81 -24.65 -11.62 -0.38
C ASP A 81 -25.53 -11.12 0.76
N VAL A 82 -26.66 -10.52 0.38
CA VAL A 82 -27.65 -9.96 1.32
C VAL A 82 -28.35 -11.07 2.12
N ARG A 83 -28.51 -12.27 1.56
CA ARG A 83 -29.17 -13.39 2.24
C ARG A 83 -28.25 -13.99 3.30
N ALA A 84 -26.99 -14.24 2.94
CA ALA A 84 -25.97 -14.75 3.85
C ALA A 84 -25.41 -13.67 4.80
N ARG A 85 -25.66 -12.39 4.52
CA ARG A 85 -25.11 -11.21 5.25
C ARG A 85 -23.59 -11.19 5.23
N THR A 86 -23.00 -11.44 4.07
CA THR A 86 -21.56 -11.43 3.85
C THR A 86 -21.20 -10.51 2.69
N ALA A 87 -19.98 -9.96 2.74
CA ALA A 87 -19.43 -9.18 1.63
C ALA A 87 -17.97 -9.56 1.40
N TRP A 88 -17.56 -9.57 0.13
CA TRP A 88 -16.16 -9.65 -0.27
C TRP A 88 -15.68 -8.25 -0.67
N VAL A 89 -14.64 -7.78 0.01
CA VAL A 89 -14.07 -6.44 -0.18
C VAL A 89 -12.56 -6.54 -0.33
N GLY A 90 -12.00 -5.63 -1.12
CA GLY A 90 -10.54 -5.55 -1.30
C GLY A 90 -9.84 -5.10 -0.02
N GLY A 91 -8.64 -5.62 0.24
CA GLY A 91 -7.89 -5.36 1.47
C GLY A 91 -7.44 -3.90 1.67
N GLY A 92 -7.43 -3.10 0.60
CA GLY A 92 -7.18 -1.65 0.67
C GLY A 92 -8.38 -0.82 1.15
N SER A 93 -9.57 -1.41 1.19
CA SER A 93 -10.82 -0.70 1.44
C SER A 93 -10.84 0.00 2.79
N ARG A 94 -11.31 1.26 2.83
CA ARG A 94 -11.53 1.99 4.07
C ARG A 94 -12.95 1.81 4.56
N LEU A 95 -13.12 1.67 5.87
CA LEU A 95 -14.45 1.60 6.48
C LEU A 95 -15.33 2.82 6.16
N ARG A 96 -14.73 4.00 5.94
CA ARG A 96 -15.44 5.21 5.51
C ARG A 96 -16.17 5.03 4.19
N ASP A 97 -15.56 4.27 3.27
CA ASP A 97 -16.08 4.05 1.92
C ASP A 97 -17.01 2.83 1.89
N LEU A 98 -16.72 1.82 2.73
CA LEU A 98 -17.55 0.62 2.85
C LEU A 98 -18.86 0.87 3.60
N SER A 99 -18.88 1.69 4.65
CA SER A 99 -20.09 1.88 5.47
C SER A 99 -21.30 2.37 4.65
N PRO A 100 -21.16 3.36 3.75
CA PRO A 100 -22.26 3.76 2.87
C PRO A 100 -22.61 2.72 1.80
N ALA A 101 -21.70 1.80 1.43
CA ALA A 101 -21.97 0.81 0.39
C ALA A 101 -22.87 -0.35 0.87
N PHE A 102 -23.09 -0.49 2.18
CA PHE A 102 -23.84 -1.58 2.81
C PHE A 102 -25.11 -1.13 3.54
N HIS A 103 -25.61 0.06 3.23
CA HIS A 103 -26.82 0.62 3.87
C HIS A 103 -28.11 -0.14 3.49
#